data_AF-J4V2R7-F1
#
_entry.id   AF-J4V2R7-F1
#
_cell.length_a   1.000
_cell.length_b   1.000
_cell.length_c   1.000
_cell.angle_alpha   90.00
_cell.angle_beta   90.00
_cell.angle_gamma   90.00
#
_symmetry.space_group_name_H-M   'P 1'
#
loop_
_entity.id
_entity.type
_entity.pdbx_description
1 polymer ?
#
loop_
_entity_poly.entity_id
_entity_poly.type
_entity_poly.pdbx_seq_one_letter_code
_entity_poly.pdbx_strand_id
1 'polypeptide(L)' 'MQKFEIINNFDMPNIKNYEDFLSANDISISGIEFILDKEGNAWTYDVNVNTNYNSSAELKAGKFAYKEIATYLSALSKKL' A
#
# COMPACT_ATOMS: atom_id res chain seq x y z
N MET A 1 -23.90 0.91 -1.66
CA MET A 1 -22.98 0.58 -0.55
C MET A 1 -21.56 0.72 -1.07
N GLN A 2 -20.65 1.35 -0.32
CA GLN A 2 -19.25 1.48 -0.71
C GLN A 2 -18.50 0.23 -0.24
N LYS A 3 -17.82 -0.48 -1.16
CA LYS A 3 -17.16 -1.77 -0.87
C LYS A 3 -15.77 -1.60 -0.25
N PHE A 4 -15.11 -0.47 -0.51
CA PHE A 4 -13.73 -0.19 -0.10
C PHE A 4 -13.65 1.17 0.57
N GLU A 5 -12.76 1.28 1.56
CA GLU A 5 -12.51 2.49 2.33
C GLU A 5 -11.01 2.61 2.65
N ILE A 6 -10.50 3.83 2.65
CA ILE A 6 -9.15 4.13 3.12
C ILE A 6 -9.23 4.58 4.57
N ILE A 7 -8.64 3.80 5.48
CA ILE A 7 -8.58 4.12 6.90
C ILE A 7 -7.39 5.06 7.15
N ASN A 8 -7.65 6.19 7.81
CA ASN A 8 -6.60 7.13 8.22
C ASN A 8 -5.99 6.69 9.56
N ASN A 9 -4.69 6.96 9.74
CA ASN A 9 -3.94 6.61 10.94
C ASN A 9 -4.02 5.12 11.30
N PHE A 10 -4.09 4.26 10.28
CA PHE A 10 -4.00 2.82 10.46
C PHE A 10 -2.58 2.46 10.86
N ASP A 11 -2.43 1.85 12.03
CA ASP A 11 -1.19 1.24 12.48
C ASP A 11 -1.26 -0.26 12.26
N MET A 12 -0.16 -0.84 11.79
CA MET A 12 -0.11 -2.22 11.35
C MET A 12 1.05 -2.94 12.03
N PRO A 13 0.81 -4.10 12.67
CA PRO A 13 1.82 -4.79 13.47
C PRO A 13 3.06 -5.20 12.65
N ASN A 14 2.89 -5.45 11.35
CA ASN A 14 3.93 -6.03 10.49
C ASN A 14 4.49 -5.05 9.46
N ILE A 15 4.29 -3.73 9.61
CA ILE A 15 4.72 -2.76 8.59
C ILE A 15 6.21 -2.87 8.27
N LYS A 16 7.05 -3.02 9.29
CA LYS A 16 8.50 -3.16 9.12
C LYS A 16 8.89 -4.42 8.35
N ASN A 17 8.21 -5.53 8.61
CA ASN A 17 8.47 -6.79 7.90
C ASN A 17 8.18 -6.67 6.40
N TYR A 18 7.13 -5.93 6.03
CA TYR A 18 6.82 -5.67 4.62
C TYR A 18 7.82 -4.73 3.97
N GLU A 19 8.22 -3.66 4.66
CA GLU A 19 9.26 -2.75 4.15
C GLU A 19 10.57 -3.50 3.88
N ASP A 20 11.01 -4.34 4.81
CA ASP A 20 12.24 -5.12 4.68
C ASP A 20 12.12 -6.17 3.55
N PHE A 21 10.99 -6.85 3.44
CA PHE A 21 10.70 -7.77 2.34
C PHE A 21 10.73 -7.08 0.98
N LEU A 22 10.03 -5.95 0.85
CA LEU A 22 9.95 -5.19 -0.41
C LEU A 22 11.32 -4.66 -0.82
N SER A 23 12.08 -4.12 0.14
CA SER A 23 13.45 -3.64 -0.10
C SER A 23 14.40 -4.77 -0.49
N ALA A 24 14.30 -5.95 0.11
CA ALA A 24 15.15 -7.09 -0.21
C ALA A 24 14.91 -7.66 -1.63
N ASN A 25 13.79 -7.31 -2.25
CA ASN A 25 13.38 -7.76 -3.58
C ASN A 25 13.36 -6.62 -4.62
N ASP A 26 13.93 -5.46 -4.31
CA ASP A 26 13.93 -4.27 -5.18
C ASP A 26 12.52 -3.83 -5.63
N ILE A 27 11.52 -4.00 -4.77
CA ILE A 27 10.13 -3.61 -5.03
C ILE A 27 9.84 -2.28 -4.33
N SER A 28 9.66 -1.22 -5.12
CA SER A 28 9.37 0.12 -4.58
C SER A 28 7.88 0.45 -4.46
N ILE A 29 7.03 -0.21 -5.24
CA ILE A 29 5.58 0.03 -5.29
C ILE A 29 4.88 -1.33 -5.30
N SER A 30 4.04 -1.58 -4.30
CA SER A 30 3.23 -2.79 -4.20
C SER A 30 1.95 -2.52 -3.41
N GLY A 31 0.89 -3.23 -3.76
CA GLY A 31 -0.21 -3.52 -2.83
C GLY A 31 0.16 -4.71 -1.94
N ILE A 32 -0.27 -4.70 -0.69
CA ILE A 32 -0.13 -5.82 0.25
C ILE A 32 -1.53 -6.18 0.74
N GLU A 33 -1.89 -7.44 0.63
CA GLU A 33 -3.17 -7.95 1.15
C GLU A 33 -2.93 -8.88 2.34
N PHE A 34 -3.60 -8.59 3.44
CA PHE A 34 -3.53 -9.38 4.65
C PHE A 34 -4.87 -9.40 5.38
N ILE A 35 -5.02 -10.38 6.26
CA ILE A 35 -6.14 -10.51 7.19
C ILE A 35 -5.62 -10.57 8.62
N LEU A 36 -6.45 -10.24 9.59
CA LEU A 36 -6.19 -10.51 11.00
C LEU A 36 -6.97 -11.76 11.41
N ASP A 37 -6.32 -12.69 12.11
CA ASP A 37 -7.04 -13.77 12.76
C ASP A 37 -7.76 -13.28 14.04
N LYS A 38 -8.46 -14.19 14.72
CA LYS A 38 -9.21 -13.90 15.95
C LYS A 38 -8.32 -13.41 17.11
N GLU A 39 -7.02 -13.67 17.06
CA GLU A 39 -6.04 -13.32 18.10
C GLU A 39 -5.30 -12.02 17.74
N GLY A 40 -5.61 -11.43 16.56
CA GLY A 40 -5.00 -10.20 16.07
C GLY A 40 -3.70 -10.43 15.30
N ASN A 41 -3.33 -11.68 14.99
CA ASN A 41 -2.14 -11.94 14.18
C ASN A 41 -2.43 -11.60 12.71
N ALA A 42 -1.50 -10.88 12.07
CA ALA A 42 -1.60 -10.57 10.66
C ALA A 42 -1.08 -11.71 9.78
N TRP A 43 -1.95 -12.18 8.89
CA TRP A 43 -1.67 -13.19 7.87
C TRP A 43 -1.71 -12.56 6.49
N THR A 44 -0.54 -12.40 5.88
CA THR A 44 -0.37 -11.88 4.52
C THR A 44 -0.62 -12.98 3.52
N TYR A 45 -1.39 -12.71 2.48
CA TYR A 45 -1.74 -13.72 1.47
C TYR A 45 -1.49 -13.25 0.03
N ASP A 46 -1.25 -11.95 -0.21
CA ASP A 46 -0.85 -11.46 -1.53
C ASP A 46 0.10 -10.25 -1.44
N VAL A 47 0.99 -10.16 -2.43
CA VAL A 47 1.89 -9.02 -2.68
C VAL A 47 1.79 -8.70 -4.17
N ASN A 48 1.18 -7.56 -4.50
CA ASN A 48 0.81 -7.23 -5.86
C ASN A 48 1.54 -5.98 -6.39
N VAL A 49 2.42 -6.17 -7.38
CA VAL A 49 3.16 -5.08 -8.05
C VAL A 49 2.41 -4.41 -9.21
N ASN A 50 1.25 -4.94 -9.61
CA ASN A 50 0.35 -4.40 -10.64
C ASN A 50 -1.01 -3.93 -10.07
N THR A 51 -0.99 -3.48 -8.81
CA THR A 51 -2.19 -3.23 -8.00
C THR A 51 -3.24 -2.32 -8.67
N ASN A 52 -4.51 -2.63 -8.43
CA ASN A 52 -5.63 -1.77 -8.79
C ASN A 52 -5.91 -0.73 -7.69
N TYR A 53 -6.37 0.45 -8.09
CA TYR A 53 -6.75 1.54 -7.18
C TYR A 53 -8.27 1.74 -7.22
N ASN A 54 -8.85 2.26 -6.13
CA ASN A 54 -10.28 2.52 -6.02
C ASN A 54 -10.56 4.03 -5.96
N SER A 55 -10.92 4.61 -7.10
CA SER A 55 -11.16 6.06 -7.24
C SER A 55 -12.21 6.63 -6.28
N SER A 56 -13.24 5.84 -5.93
CA SER A 56 -14.28 6.27 -4.99
C SER A 56 -13.78 6.35 -3.55
N ALA A 57 -12.95 5.39 -3.12
CA ALA A 57 -12.33 5.40 -1.80
C ALA A 57 -11.27 6.52 -1.70
N GLU A 58 -10.47 6.67 -2.75
CA GLU A 58 -9.48 7.75 -2.89
C GLU A 58 -10.12 9.14 -2.78
N LEU A 59 -11.18 9.40 -3.54
CA LEU A 59 -11.89 10.67 -3.53
C LEU A 59 -12.48 10.98 -2.15
N LYS A 60 -13.08 9.98 -1.49
CA LYS A 60 -13.66 10.14 -0.14
C LYS A 60 -12.58 10.46 0.90
N ALA A 61 -11.41 9.86 0.79
CA ALA A 61 -10.30 10.07 1.71
C ALA A 61 -9.42 11.27 1.36
N GLY A 62 -9.58 11.86 0.17
CA GLY A 62 -8.69 12.90 -0.35
C GLY A 62 -7.26 12.42 -0.61
N LYS A 63 -7.05 11.11 -0.77
CA LYS A 63 -5.74 10.48 -1.00
C LYS A 63 -5.74 9.82 -2.37
N PHE A 64 -4.67 10.01 -3.15
CA PHE A 64 -4.63 9.61 -4.55
C PHE A 64 -3.31 8.91 -4.88
N ALA A 65 -3.36 7.59 -5.11
CA ALA A 65 -2.14 6.82 -5.34
C ALA A 65 -1.38 7.28 -6.59
N TYR A 66 -2.10 7.66 -7.66
CA TYR A 66 -1.46 8.15 -8.88
C TYR A 66 -0.57 9.39 -8.64
N LYS A 67 -0.92 10.26 -7.69
CA LYS A 67 -0.11 11.44 -7.34
C LYS A 67 1.17 11.06 -6.61
N GLU A 68 1.07 10.12 -5.68
CA GLU A 68 2.23 9.63 -4.93
C GLU A 68 3.20 8.87 -5.85
N ILE A 69 2.68 8.06 -6.76
CA ILE A 69 3.49 7.35 -7.76
C ILE A 69 4.20 8.34 -8.69
N ALA A 70 3.48 9.34 -9.22
CA ALA A 70 4.09 10.36 -10.07
C ALA A 70 5.20 11.15 -9.34
N THR A 71 4.97 11.48 -8.07
CA THR A 71 5.95 12.13 -7.20
C THR A 71 7.18 11.25 -7.00
N TYR A 72 6.98 9.97 -6.68
CA TYR A 72 8.05 9.00 -6.49
C TYR A 72 8.91 8.82 -7.75
N LEU A 73 8.28 8.59 -8.90
CA LEU A 73 8.98 8.40 -10.17
C LEU A 73 9.73 9.66 -10.60
N SER A 74 9.17 10.85 -10.38
CA SER A 74 9.87 12.12 -10.64
C SER A 74 11.08 12.33 -9.73
N ALA A 75 11.01 11.89 -8.47
CA ALA A 75 12.14 11.95 -7.56
C ALA A 75 13.28 11.01 -8.00
N LEU A 76 12.94 9.80 -8.45
CA LEU A 76 13.91 8.86 -9.02
C LEU A 76 14.61 9.42 -10.26
N SER A 77 13.85 10.04 -11.16
CA SER A 77 14.41 10.57 -12.42
C SER A 77 15.40 11.72 -12.20
N LYS A 78 15.30 12.45 -11.09
CA LYS A 78 16.20 13.56 -10.73
C LYS A 78 17.49 13.09 -10.03
N LYS A 79 17.54 11.81 -9.63
CA LYS A 79 18.68 11.20 -8.94
C LYS A 79 19.69 10.57 -9.92
N LEU A 80 19.28 10.39 -11.18
CA LEU A 80 20.12 10.01 -12.32
C LEU A 80 20.78 11.25 -12.92
#